data_AF-A0A351FAI5-F1
#
_entry.id   AF-A0A351FAI5-F1
#
_cell.length_a   1.000
_cell.length_b   1.000
_cell.length_c   1.000
_cell.angle_alpha   90.00
_cell.angle_beta   90.00
_cell.angle_gamma   90.00
#
_symmetry.space_group_name_H-M   'P 1'
#
loop_
_entity.id
_entity.type
_entity.pdbx_description
1 polymer ?
#
loop_
_entity_poly.entity_id
_entity_poly.type
_entity_poly.pdbx_seq_one_letter_code
_entity_poly.pdbx_strand_id
1 'polypeptide(L)'
;LDHVMEQPVMMMGPLPEDKANPEIASAYQKVHDGYAEIVQAHYPDTAPIAQVDKYDFYDRTKKAFAVVMTGDVRIYANLILAKGVTTW
;
A
#
# COMPACT_ATOMS: atom_id res chain seq x y z
N LEU A 1 4.42 4.51 -11.96
CA LEU A 1 3.35 4.90 -11.02
C LEU A 1 2.84 6.26 -11.44
N ASP A 2 1.61 6.62 -11.07
CA ASP A 2 1.07 7.93 -11.45
C ASP A 2 1.84 9.06 -10.74
N HIS A 3 2.47 9.94 -11.51
CA HIS A 3 3.37 10.99 -11.01
C HIS A 3 2.64 12.31 -10.72
N VAL A 4 1.42 12.50 -11.23
CA VAL A 4 0.60 13.69 -10.91
C VAL A 4 -0.22 13.49 -9.63
N MET A 5 -0.32 12.24 -9.19
CA MET A 5 -0.99 11.88 -7.94
C MET A 5 0.02 11.92 -6.80
N GLU A 6 -0.32 12.61 -5.71
CA GLU A 6 0.59 12.74 -4.55
C GLU A 6 0.97 11.39 -3.93
N GLN A 7 0.04 10.43 -3.92
CA GLN A 7 0.21 9.14 -3.25
C GLN A 7 -0.26 7.99 -4.13
N PRO A 8 0.50 7.62 -5.18
CA PRO A 8 0.06 6.62 -6.16
C PRO A 8 0.12 5.19 -5.62
N VAL A 9 0.69 4.98 -4.43
CA VAL A 9 0.78 3.69 -3.74
C VAL A 9 0.18 3.84 -2.35
N MET A 10 -0.80 3.01 -2.03
CA MET A 10 -1.53 3.07 -0.76
C MET A 10 -1.66 1.68 -0.13
N MET A 11 -1.41 1.58 1.17
CA MET A 11 -1.69 0.42 2.01
C MET A 11 -2.74 0.78 3.06
N MET A 12 -3.47 -0.21 3.56
CA MET A 12 -4.29 0.01 4.75
C MET A 12 -3.38 0.25 5.95
N GLY A 13 -3.67 1.29 6.72
CA GLY A 13 -3.00 1.57 7.97
C GLY A 13 -3.46 0.58 9.06
N PRO A 14 -2.57 0.20 9.99
CA PRO A 14 -2.95 -0.70 11.07
C PRO A 14 -3.88 0.01 12.05
N LEU A 15 -4.87 -0.73 12.55
CA LEU A 15 -5.83 -0.23 13.54
C LEU A 15 -5.12 0.09 14.88
N PRO A 16 -5.68 0.96 15.73
CA PRO A 16 -5.07 1.30 17.02
C PRO A 16 -4.78 0.07 17.90
N GLU A 17 -5.69 -0.90 17.94
CA GLU A 17 -5.53 -2.17 18.65
C GLU A 17 -4.38 -3.02 18.11
N ASP A 18 -4.18 -3.03 16.79
CA ASP A 18 -3.12 -3.77 16.12
C ASP A 18 -1.76 -3.08 16.26
N LYS A 19 -1.75 -1.74 16.30
CA LYS A 19 -0.56 -0.94 16.63
C LYS A 19 -0.11 -1.18 18.07
N ALA A 20 -1.03 -1.46 18.99
CA ALA A 20 -0.71 -1.76 20.38
C ALA A 20 -0.13 -3.18 20.56
N ASN A 21 -0.32 -4.08 19.59
CA ASN A 21 0.28 -5.41 19.58
C ASN A 21 1.67 -5.38 18.92
N PRO A 22 2.77 -5.62 19.65
CA PRO A 22 4.12 -5.53 19.10
C PRO A 22 4.40 -6.50 17.94
N GLU A 23 3.79 -7.69 17.96
CA GLU A 23 4.00 -8.70 16.93
C GLU A 23 3.35 -8.27 15.61
N ILE A 24 2.11 -7.77 15.67
CA ILE A 24 1.37 -7.28 14.49
C ILE A 24 2.03 -6.01 13.95
N ALA A 25 2.40 -5.07 14.82
CA ALA A 25 3.12 -3.86 14.42
C ALA A 25 4.45 -4.18 13.72
N SER A 26 5.23 -5.15 14.25
CA SER A 26 6.47 -5.59 13.60
C SER A 26 6.22 -6.30 12.27
N ALA A 27 5.19 -7.15 12.19
CA ALA A 27 4.81 -7.83 10.94
C ALA A 27 4.37 -6.82 9.86
N TYR A 28 3.56 -5.83 10.24
CA TYR A 28 3.16 -4.72 9.38
C TYR A 28 4.37 -3.97 8.83
N GLN A 29 5.30 -3.58 9.71
CA GLN A 29 6.50 -2.84 9.32
C GLN A 29 7.33 -3.63 8.29
N LYS A 30 7.51 -4.94 8.48
CA LYS A 30 8.23 -5.79 7.52
C LYS A 30 7.58 -5.82 6.14
N VAL A 31 6.24 -5.87 6.08
CA VAL A 31 5.50 -5.84 4.81
C VAL A 31 5.67 -4.48 4.13
N HIS A 32 5.46 -3.40 4.90
CA HIS A 32 5.62 -2.04 4.43
C HIS A 32 7.03 -1.80 3.86
N ASP A 33 8.08 -2.17 4.60
CA ASP A 33 9.46 -1.94 4.20
C ASP A 33 9.83 -2.72 2.93
N GLY A 34 9.38 -3.97 2.84
CA GLY A 34 9.59 -4.78 1.64
C GLY A 34 8.90 -4.19 0.40
N TYR A 35 7.69 -3.62 0.55
CA TYR A 35 7.04 -2.92 -0.55
C TYR A 35 7.72 -1.60 -0.88
N ALA A 36 8.13 -0.82 0.13
CA ALA A 36 8.81 0.45 -0.05
C ALA A 36 10.15 0.26 -0.78
N GLU A 37 10.93 -0.77 -0.43
CA GLU A 37 12.18 -1.12 -1.11
C GLU A 37 11.94 -1.38 -2.61
N ILE A 38 10.93 -2.19 -2.95
CA ILE A 38 10.58 -2.51 -4.34
C ILE A 38 10.11 -1.26 -5.09
N VAL A 39 9.24 -0.45 -4.48
CA VAL A 39 8.74 0.79 -5.10
C VAL A 39 9.90 1.74 -5.36
N GLN A 40 10.78 1.96 -4.39
CA GLN A 40 11.94 2.85 -4.50
C GLN A 40 12.93 2.37 -5.57
N ALA A 41 13.14 1.06 -5.69
CA ALA A 41 14.04 0.48 -6.69
C ALA A 41 13.58 0.74 -8.14
N HIS A 42 12.27 0.88 -8.37
CA HIS A 42 11.70 1.08 -9.70
C HIS A 42 11.19 2.49 -9.97
N TYR A 43 10.80 3.22 -8.92
CA TYR A 43 10.24 4.58 -9.01
C TYR A 43 10.79 5.45 -7.86
N PRO A 44 12.08 5.83 -7.92
CA PRO A 44 12.77 6.45 -6.79
C PRO A 44 12.22 7.82 -6.37
N ASP A 45 11.54 8.52 -7.27
CA ASP A 45 10.93 9.82 -6.99
C ASP A 45 9.47 9.71 -6.51
N THR A 46 8.95 8.49 -6.32
CA THR A 46 7.59 8.29 -5.82
C THR A 46 7.53 8.62 -4.33
N ALA A 47 6.43 9.27 -3.92
CA ALA A 47 6.17 9.53 -2.51
C ALA A 47 6.13 8.22 -1.68
N PRO A 48 6.41 8.30 -0.36
CA PRO A 48 6.25 7.16 0.53
C PRO A 48 4.86 6.52 0.44
N ILE A 49 4.79 5.22 0.70
CA ILE A 49 3.53 4.47 0.67
C ILE A 49 2.55 5.08 1.68
N ALA A 50 1.39 5.51 1.18
CA ALA A 50 0.38 6.12 2.02
C ALA A 50 -0.34 5.06 2.87
N GLN A 51 -0.62 5.41 4.13
CA GLN A 51 -1.46 4.62 5.02
C GLN A 51 -2.88 5.19 5.03
N VAL A 52 -3.86 4.41 4.61
CA VAL A 52 -5.27 4.82 4.56
C VAL A 52 -6.11 4.06 5.58
N ASP A 53 -7.19 4.67 6.07
CA ASP A 53 -8.15 3.99 6.96
C ASP A 53 -8.76 2.75 6.28
N LYS A 54 -9.19 1.77 7.07
CA LYS A 54 -9.78 0.52 6.55
C LYS A 54 -11.00 0.75 5.66
N TYR A 55 -11.88 1.67 6.02
CA TYR A 55 -13.10 1.93 5.25
C TYR A 55 -12.78 2.69 3.97
N ASP A 56 -11.87 3.66 4.05
CA ASP A 56 -11.35 4.37 2.89
C ASP A 56 -10.64 3.43 1.91
N PHE A 57 -9.87 2.47 2.42
CA PHE A 57 -9.24 1.44 1.60
C PHE A 57 -10.30 0.64 0.85
N TYR A 58 -11.32 0.12 1.55
CA TYR A 58 -12.39 -0.66 0.92
C TYR A 58 -13.16 0.14 -0.13
N ASP A 59 -13.48 1.40 0.14
CA ASP A 59 -14.20 2.24 -0.81
C ASP A 59 -13.36 2.61 -2.04
N ARG A 60 -12.03 2.74 -1.89
CA ARG A 60 -11.11 2.86 -3.01
C ARG A 60 -10.98 1.55 -3.80
N THR A 61 -10.86 0.41 -3.13
CA THR A 61 -10.76 -0.91 -3.78
C THR A 61 -12.01 -1.23 -4.62
N LYS A 62 -13.21 -0.89 -4.16
CA LYS A 62 -14.46 -1.07 -4.94
C LYS A 62 -14.46 -0.30 -6.27
N LYS A 63 -13.71 0.80 -6.35
CA LYS A 63 -13.56 1.64 -7.55
C LYS A 63 -12.35 1.24 -8.40
N ALA A 64 -11.53 0.30 -7.94
CA ALA A 64 -10.36 -0.14 -8.67
C ALA A 64 -10.77 -0.85 -9.97
N PHE A 65 -9.96 -0.67 -11.01
CA PHE A 65 -10.16 -1.34 -12.30
C PHE A 65 -10.10 -2.88 -12.18
N ALA A 66 -9.23 -3.38 -11.32
CA ALA A 66 -9.08 -4.81 -11.05
C ALA A 66 -8.60 -5.05 -9.62
N VAL A 67 -8.96 -6.22 -9.08
CA VAL A 67 -8.43 -6.76 -7.82
C VAL A 67 -7.73 -8.08 -8.12
N VAL A 68 -6.46 -8.18 -7.75
CA VAL A 68 -5.70 -9.42 -7.89
C VAL A 68 -5.81 -10.18 -6.57
N MET A 69 -6.53 -11.30 -6.59
CA MET A 69 -6.67 -12.18 -5.43
C MET A 69 -5.40 -13.03 -5.27
N THR A 70 -4.55 -12.67 -4.31
CA THR A 70 -3.32 -13.40 -4.00
C THR A 70 -3.54 -14.44 -2.91
N GLY A 71 -2.56 -15.34 -2.72
CA GLY A 71 -2.49 -16.24 -1.57
C GLY A 71 -1.63 -15.69 -0.42
N ASP A 72 -1.42 -14.37 -0.35
CA ASP A 72 -0.60 -13.77 0.71
C ASP A 72 -1.34 -13.85 2.04
N VAL A 73 -0.67 -14.39 3.06
CA VAL A 73 -1.22 -14.62 4.40
C VAL A 73 -0.77 -13.58 5.42
N ARG A 74 0.12 -12.66 5.01
CA ARG A 74 0.62 -11.60 5.89
C ARG A 74 -0.47 -10.55 6.12
N ILE A 75 -0.68 -10.18 7.38
CA ILE A 75 -1.68 -9.18 7.75
C ILE A 75 -1.26 -7.82 7.17
N TYR A 76 -2.24 -7.06 6.64
CA TYR A 76 -2.04 -5.76 5.99
C TYR A 76 -1.18 -5.78 4.71
N ALA A 77 -1.03 -6.94 4.06
CA ALA A 77 -0.34 -7.07 2.76
C ALA A 77 -1.16 -6.60 1.55
N ASN A 78 -2.21 -5.81 1.78
CA ASN A 78 -3.02 -5.23 0.72
C ASN A 78 -2.41 -3.90 0.23
N LEU A 79 -2.39 -3.73 -1.09
CA LEU A 79 -1.77 -2.60 -1.77
C LEU A 79 -2.68 -2.11 -2.91
N ILE A 80 -2.85 -0.80 -3.03
CA ILE A 80 -3.48 -0.15 -4.18
C ILE A 80 -2.40 0.56 -4.98
N LEU A 81 -2.42 0.39 -6.29
CA LEU A 81 -1.51 1.02 -7.24
C LEU A 81 -2.30 1.89 -8.23
N ALA A 82 -1.88 3.14 -8.38
CA ALA A 82 -2.35 4.03 -9.43
C ALA A 82 -1.38 3.97 -10.62
N LYS A 83 -1.90 3.56 -11.78
CA LYS A 83 -1.12 3.47 -13.01
C LYS A 83 -0.96 4.87 -13.62
N GLY A 84 0.29 5.29 -13.79
CA GLY A 84 0.66 6.47 -14.59
C GLY A 84 0.80 6.14 -16.07
N VAL A 85 1.26 7.11 -16.85
CA VAL A 85 1.57 6.91 -18.28
C VAL A 85 3.04 6.51 -18.47
N THR A 86 3.34 5.88 -19.61
CA THR A 86 4.64 5.25 -19.91
C THR A 86 5.61 6.15 -20.68
N THR A 87 5.12 7.26 -21.23
CA THR A 87 5.89 8.18 -22.07
C THR A 87 5.66 9.59 -21.56
N TRP A 88 6.57 10.03 -20.70
CA TRP A 88 6.93 11.42 -20.49
C TRP A 88 8.43 11.53 -20.75
#